data_AF-A0A7C5BSB2-F1
#
_entry.id   AF-A0A7C5BSB2-F1
#
_cell.length_a   1.000
_cell.length_b   1.000
_cell.length_c   1.000
_cell.angle_alpha   90.00
_cell.angle_beta   90.00
_cell.angle_gamma   90.00
#
_symmetry.space_group_name_H-M   'P 1'
#
loop_
_entity.id
_entity.type
_entity.pdbx_description
1 polymer ?
#
loop_
_entity_poly.entity_id
_entity_poly.type
_entity_poly.pdbx_seq_one_letter_code
_entity_poly.pdbx_strand_id
1 'polypeptide(L)'
;MDIEAVLDRLMEAGVCVWLDDEGKLRIDKGAPEELKQLVREHKQQLIDVRRAQDFMNRAGIRIICLPLGHLALAYPLRTDMEELRWAAGVLRMDSMPLVINDEALEWISPEEWRRRQVARICEEYRRERSRKAAEAENHAPVRRRRV
;
A
#
# COMPACT_ATOMS: atom_id res chain seq x y z
N MET A 1 8.89 -19.14 -20.91
CA MET A 1 9.93 -18.11 -20.67
C MET A 1 9.50 -17.32 -19.46
N ASP A 2 10.39 -17.04 -18.51
CA ASP A 2 10.05 -16.22 -17.34
C ASP A 2 9.85 -14.76 -17.79
N ILE A 3 8.92 -14.03 -17.17
CA ILE A 3 8.63 -12.65 -17.57
C ILE A 3 9.82 -11.71 -17.30
N GLU A 4 10.65 -12.06 -16.31
CA GLU A 4 11.91 -11.37 -16.04
C GLU A 4 12.83 -11.38 -17.25
N ALA A 5 13.03 -12.54 -17.88
CA ALA A 5 13.86 -12.66 -19.08
C ALA A 5 13.28 -11.90 -20.29
N VAL A 6 11.95 -11.75 -20.34
CA VAL A 6 11.27 -10.94 -21.34
C VAL A 6 11.55 -9.45 -21.09
N LEU A 7 11.44 -8.99 -19.84
CA LEU A 7 11.73 -7.62 -19.45
C LEU A 7 13.22 -7.27 -19.64
N ASP A 8 14.12 -8.18 -19.30
CA ASP A 8 15.57 -8.01 -19.50
C ASP A 8 15.89 -7.84 -20.99
N ARG A 9 15.31 -8.68 -21.85
CA ARG A 9 15.47 -8.54 -23.31
C ARG A 9 14.91 -7.23 -23.87
N LEU A 10 13.78 -6.76 -23.34
CA LEU A 10 13.22 -5.47 -23.73
C LEU A 10 14.13 -4.32 -23.29
N MET A 11 14.70 -4.41 -22.09
CA MET A 11 15.66 -3.44 -21.56
C MET A 11 16.97 -3.44 -22.36
N GLU A 12 17.54 -4.60 -22.67
CA GLU A 12 18.75 -4.74 -23.50
C GLU A 12 18.57 -4.15 -24.90
N ALA A 13 17.38 -4.33 -25.47
CA ALA A 13 17.01 -3.75 -26.76
C ALA A 13 16.61 -2.27 -26.69
N GLY A 14 16.56 -1.66 -25.49
CA GLY A 14 16.14 -0.28 -25.28
C GLY A 14 14.67 -0.03 -25.61
N VAL A 15 13.83 -1.06 -25.65
CA VAL A 15 12.40 -0.97 -25.99
C VAL A 15 11.60 -0.70 -24.73
N CYS A 16 10.97 0.47 -24.64
CA CYS A 16 10.06 0.78 -23.56
C CYS A 16 8.64 0.24 -23.83
N VAL A 17 8.02 -0.28 -22.78
CA VAL A 17 6.63 -0.72 -22.76
C VAL A 17 5.90 0.03 -21.66
N TRP A 18 4.75 0.61 -21.96
CA TRP A 18 3.95 1.37 -21.00
C TRP A 18 2.45 1.09 -21.17
N LEU A 19 1.67 1.37 -20.13
CA LEU A 19 0.21 1.38 -20.21
C LEU A 19 -0.25 2.78 -20.64
N ASP A 20 -1.23 2.85 -21.54
CA ASP A 20 -1.95 4.11 -21.78
C ASP A 20 -3.02 4.37 -20.70
N ASP A 21 -3.66 5.52 -20.75
CA ASP A 21 -4.71 5.94 -19.80
C ASP A 21 -5.93 4.99 -19.80
N GLU A 22 -6.09 4.17 -20.83
CA GLU A 22 -7.13 3.14 -20.95
C GLU A 22 -6.66 1.76 -20.43
N GLY A 23 -5.43 1.65 -19.94
CA GLY A 23 -4.83 0.41 -19.48
C GLY A 23 -4.37 -0.52 -20.60
N LYS A 24 -4.21 -0.01 -21.83
CA LYS A 24 -3.70 -0.80 -22.96
C LYS A 24 -2.18 -0.73 -23.03
N LEU A 25 -1.56 -1.89 -23.21
CA LEU A 25 -0.13 -2.03 -23.41
C LEU A 25 0.31 -1.39 -24.74
N ARG A 26 1.21 -0.42 -24.66
CA ARG A 26 1.86 0.27 -25.79
C ARG A 26 3.35 -0.07 -25.80
N ILE A 27 3.90 -0.18 -27.00
CA ILE A 27 5.31 -0.48 -27.27
C ILE A 27 5.84 0.61 -28.18
N ASP A 28 7.14 0.88 -28.10
CA ASP A 28 7.82 1.76 -29.05
C ASP A 28 7.59 1.32 -30.52
N LYS A 29 7.37 2.30 -31.41
CA LYS A 29 7.16 2.08 -32.85
C LYS A 29 8.39 1.50 -33.52
N GLY A 30 9.59 1.81 -33.00
CA GLY A 30 10.88 1.31 -33.51
C GLY A 30 11.23 -0.10 -33.05
N ALA A 31 10.37 -0.77 -32.26
CA ALA A 31 10.68 -2.08 -31.72
C ALA A 31 10.85 -3.15 -32.82
N PRO A 32 11.89 -4.00 -32.73
CA PRO A 32 12.03 -5.21 -33.53
C PRO A 32 10.76 -6.08 -33.52
N GLU A 33 10.42 -6.69 -34.65
CA GLU A 33 9.17 -7.46 -34.78
C GLU A 33 9.14 -8.68 -33.86
N GLU A 34 10.32 -9.28 -33.61
CA GLU A 34 10.50 -10.36 -32.63
C GLU A 34 10.09 -9.92 -31.22
N LEU A 35 10.43 -8.69 -30.81
CA LEU A 35 10.05 -8.14 -29.52
C LEU A 35 8.57 -7.77 -29.47
N LYS A 36 7.98 -7.30 -30.58
CA LYS A 36 6.53 -7.08 -30.66
C LYS A 36 5.76 -8.38 -30.50
N GLN A 37 6.24 -9.48 -31.09
CA GLN A 37 5.63 -10.79 -30.95
C GLN A 37 5.76 -11.33 -29.52
N LEU A 38 6.93 -11.20 -28.93
CA LEU A 38 7.21 -11.58 -27.55
C LEU A 38 6.33 -10.81 -26.54
N VAL A 39 6.14 -9.50 -26.76
CA VAL A 39 5.19 -8.70 -25.95
C VAL A 39 3.74 -9.12 -26.19
N ARG A 40 3.35 -9.54 -27.40
CA ARG A 40 2.00 -10.06 -27.66
C ARG A 40 1.74 -11.38 -26.94
N GLU A 41 2.73 -12.27 -26.92
CA GLU A 41 2.66 -13.56 -26.23
C GLU A 41 2.54 -13.37 -24.70
N HIS A 42 3.31 -12.43 -24.14
CA HIS A 42 3.32 -12.12 -22.71
C HIS A 42 2.46 -10.91 -22.31
N LYS A 43 1.51 -10.51 -23.16
CA LYS A 43 0.77 -9.25 -23.02
C LYS A 43 0.09 -9.10 -21.66
N GLN A 44 -0.63 -10.12 -21.21
CA GLN A 44 -1.39 -10.04 -19.96
C GLN A 44 -0.44 -9.89 -18.76
N GLN A 45 0.64 -10.67 -18.73
CA GLN A 45 1.60 -10.63 -17.64
C GLN A 45 2.34 -9.27 -17.59
N LEU A 46 2.66 -8.68 -18.74
CA LEU A 46 3.26 -7.34 -18.81
C LEU A 46 2.28 -6.25 -18.33
N ILE A 47 1.00 -6.38 -18.65
CA ILE A 47 -0.05 -5.52 -18.11
C ILE A 47 -0.12 -5.65 -16.59
N ASP A 48 -0.11 -6.88 -16.08
CA ASP A 48 -0.20 -7.15 -14.64
C ASP A 48 1.01 -6.56 -13.90
N VAL A 49 2.23 -6.77 -14.40
CA VAL A 49 3.46 -6.17 -13.84
C VAL A 49 3.37 -4.65 -13.82
N ARG A 50 2.94 -4.03 -14.92
CA ARG A 50 2.88 -2.57 -14.98
C ARG A 50 1.77 -2.01 -14.09
N ARG A 51 0.62 -2.67 -14.04
CA ARG A 51 -0.48 -2.32 -13.13
C ARG A 51 -0.06 -2.45 -11.67
N ALA A 52 0.71 -3.49 -11.33
CA ALA A 52 1.26 -3.65 -9.98
C ALA A 52 2.23 -2.52 -9.62
N GLN A 53 3.12 -2.13 -10.54
CA GLN A 53 4.01 -0.97 -10.36
C GLN A 53 3.23 0.34 -10.18
N ASP A 54 2.22 0.60 -11.01
CA ASP A 54 1.41 1.80 -10.93
C ASP A 54 0.60 1.84 -9.63
N PHE A 55 0.05 0.70 -9.19
CA PHE A 55 -0.59 0.57 -7.89
C PHE A 55 0.38 0.89 -6.76
N MET A 56 1.56 0.28 -6.73
CA MET A 56 2.55 0.54 -5.68
C MET A 56 2.94 2.02 -5.61
N ASN A 57 3.16 2.66 -6.75
CA ASN A 57 3.49 4.08 -6.83
C ASN A 57 2.34 4.97 -6.36
N ARG A 58 1.10 4.71 -6.83
CA ARG A 58 -0.09 5.49 -6.50
C ARG A 58 -0.48 5.34 -5.03
N ALA A 59 -0.37 4.13 -4.50
CA ALA A 59 -0.67 3.83 -3.10
C ALA A 59 0.46 4.26 -2.16
N GLY A 60 1.56 4.85 -2.66
CA GLY A 60 2.67 5.32 -1.83
C GLY A 60 3.45 4.18 -1.16
N ILE A 61 3.40 2.97 -1.73
CA ILE A 61 4.15 1.81 -1.23
C ILE A 61 5.62 2.00 -1.60
N ARG A 62 6.51 1.74 -0.64
CA ARG A 62 7.95 1.92 -0.80
C ARG A 62 8.71 0.71 -0.32
N ILE A 63 9.81 0.41 -0.99
CA ILE A 63 10.80 -0.55 -0.49
C ILE A 63 11.70 0.21 0.47
N ILE A 64 11.85 -0.31 1.68
CA ILE A 64 12.65 0.30 2.74
C ILE A 64 13.74 -0.67 3.19
N CYS A 65 14.86 -0.12 3.66
CA CYS A 65 15.89 -0.88 4.33
C CYS A 65 15.64 -0.87 5.84
N LEU A 66 15.48 -2.06 6.42
CA LEU A 66 15.43 -2.26 7.86
C LEU A 66 16.87 -2.30 8.44
N PRO A 67 17.00 -2.07 9.77
CA PRO A 67 18.25 -2.35 10.46
C PRO A 67 18.72 -3.77 10.16
N LEU A 68 20.04 -3.95 9.99
CA LEU A 68 20.70 -5.19 9.54
C LEU A 68 20.61 -5.49 8.03
N GLY A 69 20.10 -4.56 7.22
CA GLY A 69 20.16 -4.66 5.75
C GLY A 69 19.04 -5.49 5.13
N HIS A 70 18.01 -5.85 5.90
CA HIS A 70 16.82 -6.50 5.36
C HIS A 70 15.96 -5.50 4.59
N LEU A 71 15.26 -5.97 3.56
CA LEU A 71 14.30 -5.16 2.80
C LEU A 71 12.87 -5.45 3.29
N ALA A 72 12.04 -4.41 3.34
CA ALA A 72 10.62 -4.49 3.66
C ALA A 72 9.79 -3.65 2.69
N LEU A 73 8.53 -4.02 2.53
CA LEU A 73 7.52 -3.24 1.84
C LEU A 73 6.76 -2.38 2.84
N ALA A 74 7.02 -1.07 2.81
CA ALA A 74 6.32 -0.06 3.59
C ALA A 74 5.03 0.36 2.88
N TYR A 75 3.88 0.27 3.54
CA TYR A 75 2.59 0.64 2.98
C TYR A 75 1.81 1.61 3.89
N PRO A 76 1.06 2.57 3.33
CA PRO A 76 0.20 3.46 4.12
C PRO A 76 -0.99 2.76 4.79
N LEU A 77 -1.53 3.38 5.84
CA LEU A 77 -2.62 2.84 6.67
C LEU A 77 -3.94 2.54 5.94
N ARG A 78 -4.18 3.19 4.80
CA ARG A 78 -5.43 3.06 4.03
C ARG A 78 -5.25 2.20 2.77
N THR A 79 -4.13 1.51 2.64
CA THR A 79 -3.86 0.65 1.48
C THR A 79 -4.73 -0.61 1.53
N ASP A 80 -5.29 -0.97 0.37
CA ASP A 80 -5.97 -2.25 0.20
C ASP A 80 -4.95 -3.41 0.28
N MET A 81 -5.12 -4.28 1.27
CA MET A 81 -4.21 -5.38 1.54
C MET A 81 -4.33 -6.53 0.53
N GLU A 82 -5.47 -6.71 -0.13
CA GLU A 82 -5.63 -7.71 -1.18
C GLU A 82 -4.91 -7.27 -2.45
N GLU A 83 -5.10 -6.00 -2.86
CA GLU A 83 -4.37 -5.44 -3.99
C GLU A 83 -2.86 -5.37 -3.72
N LEU A 84 -2.44 -5.05 -2.49
CA LEU A 84 -1.03 -5.09 -2.09
C LEU A 84 -0.43 -6.49 -2.20
N ARG A 85 -1.13 -7.53 -1.71
CA ARG A 85 -0.63 -8.91 -1.81
C ARG A 85 -0.56 -9.39 -3.25
N TRP A 86 -1.58 -9.05 -4.05
CA TRP A 86 -1.57 -9.35 -5.49
C TRP A 86 -0.39 -8.66 -6.18
N ALA A 87 -0.20 -7.36 -5.96
CA ALA A 87 0.90 -6.59 -6.57
C ALA A 87 2.28 -7.11 -6.12
N ALA A 88 2.44 -7.43 -4.83
CA ALA A 88 3.66 -8.04 -4.31
C ALA A 88 3.94 -9.40 -4.95
N GLY A 89 2.91 -10.25 -5.15
CA GLY A 89 3.05 -11.53 -5.82
C GLY A 89 3.46 -11.40 -7.29
N VAL A 90 2.83 -10.48 -8.03
CA VAL A 90 3.17 -10.19 -9.44
C VAL A 90 4.60 -9.70 -9.58
N LEU A 91 5.09 -8.91 -8.62
CA LEU A 91 6.45 -8.37 -8.61
C LEU A 91 7.48 -9.27 -7.90
N ARG A 92 7.10 -10.50 -7.50
CA ARG A 92 7.96 -11.44 -6.75
C ARG A 92 8.56 -10.86 -5.47
N MET A 93 7.76 -10.04 -4.79
CA MET A 93 8.07 -9.40 -3.51
C MET A 93 7.27 -10.02 -2.36
N ASP A 94 6.62 -11.15 -2.60
CA ASP A 94 5.81 -11.93 -1.67
C ASP A 94 6.59 -12.39 -0.43
N SER A 95 7.90 -12.56 -0.56
CA SER A 95 8.81 -12.89 0.55
C SER A 95 9.21 -11.68 1.40
N MET A 96 8.93 -10.44 0.96
CA MET A 96 9.31 -9.24 1.70
C MET A 96 8.34 -8.98 2.86
N PRO A 97 8.85 -8.72 4.08
CA PRO A 97 8.00 -8.35 5.20
C PRO A 97 7.25 -7.04 4.93
N LEU A 98 5.96 -7.03 5.28
CA LEU A 98 5.10 -5.85 5.16
C LEU A 98 5.17 -5.01 6.44
N VAL A 99 5.40 -3.71 6.30
CA VAL A 99 5.53 -2.74 7.40
C VAL A 99 4.60 -1.56 7.16
N ILE A 100 3.94 -1.07 8.22
CA ILE A 100 3.05 0.08 8.11
C ILE A 100 3.89 1.37 8.18
N ASN A 101 3.69 2.25 7.20
CA ASN A 101 4.18 3.62 7.24
C ASN A 101 3.06 4.52 7.77
N ASP A 102 3.01 4.72 9.08
CA ASP A 102 2.20 5.77 9.71
C ASP A 102 2.98 7.08 9.54
N GLU A 103 2.34 8.15 9.07
CA GLU A 103 2.95 9.39 8.56
C GLU A 103 3.75 10.22 9.60
N ALA A 104 4.23 9.59 10.68
CA ALA A 104 5.01 10.16 11.78
C ALA A 104 6.46 9.64 11.87
N LEU A 105 6.98 8.94 10.86
CA LEU A 105 8.35 8.38 10.83
C LEU A 105 8.63 7.29 11.88
N GLU A 106 7.62 6.77 12.58
CA GLU A 106 7.79 5.63 13.48
C GLU A 106 7.41 4.32 12.77
N TRP A 107 8.43 3.49 12.52
CA TRP A 107 8.26 2.13 12.02
C TRP A 107 7.57 1.28 13.07
N ILE A 108 6.31 0.91 12.83
CA ILE A 108 5.56 0.04 13.75
C ILE A 108 5.05 -1.20 13.03
N SER A 109 5.15 -2.34 13.71
CA SER A 109 4.62 -3.61 13.18
C SER A 109 3.09 -3.56 13.09
N PRO A 110 2.46 -4.38 12.22
CA PRO A 110 1.00 -4.48 12.16
C PRO A 110 0.32 -4.85 13.49
N GLU A 111 1.00 -5.60 14.36
CA GLU A 111 0.50 -5.91 15.70
C GLU A 111 0.57 -4.71 16.64
N GLU A 112 1.67 -3.97 16.58
CA GLU A 112 1.89 -2.79 17.42
C GLU A 112 0.97 -1.64 17.02
N TRP A 113 0.73 -1.47 15.72
CA TRP A 113 -0.31 -0.59 15.22
C TRP A 113 -1.69 -0.97 15.75
N ARG A 114 -2.07 -2.27 15.69
CA ARG A 114 -3.35 -2.74 16.25
C ARG A 114 -3.48 -2.41 17.74
N ARG A 115 -2.42 -2.58 18.52
CA ARG A 115 -2.41 -2.18 19.95
C ARG A 115 -2.61 -0.67 20.12
N ARG A 116 -1.92 0.16 19.33
CA ARG A 116 -2.04 1.63 19.37
C ARG A 116 -3.44 2.10 18.95
N GLN A 117 -4.08 1.45 17.98
CA GLN A 117 -5.47 1.75 17.61
C GLN A 117 -6.46 1.46 18.74
N VAL A 118 -6.33 0.30 19.40
CA VAL A 118 -7.18 -0.02 20.56
C VAL A 118 -6.98 1.01 21.67
N ALA A 119 -5.74 1.42 21.95
CA ALA A 119 -5.45 2.44 22.94
C ALA A 119 -6.11 3.80 22.57
N ARG A 120 -6.01 4.21 21.30
CA ARG A 120 -6.62 5.46 20.80
C ARG A 120 -8.15 5.43 20.88
N ILE A 121 -8.78 4.34 20.44
CA ILE A 121 -10.24 4.15 20.53
C ILE A 121 -10.68 4.16 21.98
N CYS A 122 -9.96 3.47 22.88
CA CYS A 122 -10.26 3.48 24.31
C CYS A 122 -10.11 4.87 24.93
N GLU A 123 -9.15 5.67 24.49
CA GLU A 123 -8.94 7.04 24.96
C GLU A 123 -10.03 8.00 24.43
N GLU A 124 -10.42 7.88 23.16
CA GLU A 124 -11.57 8.61 22.61
C GLU A 124 -12.86 8.26 23.35
N TYR A 125 -13.10 6.97 23.61
CA TYR A 125 -14.26 6.52 24.39
C TYR A 125 -14.23 7.05 25.83
N ARG A 126 -13.03 7.12 26.45
CA ARG A 126 -12.86 7.70 27.78
C ARG A 126 -13.17 9.20 27.77
N ARG A 127 -12.66 9.95 26.79
CA ARG A 127 -12.95 11.39 26.62
C ARG A 127 -14.43 11.65 26.36
N GLU A 128 -15.07 10.82 25.54
CA GLU A 128 -16.50 10.91 25.26
C GLU A 128 -17.34 10.62 26.51
N ARG A 129 -16.95 9.61 27.30
CA ARG A 129 -17.58 9.33 28.60
C ARG A 129 -17.41 10.50 29.57
N SER A 130 -16.22 11.12 29.61
CA SER A 130 -15.97 12.31 30.44
C SER A 130 -16.78 13.52 29.98
N ARG A 131 -16.96 13.74 28.67
CA ARG A 131 -17.86 14.79 28.15
C ARG A 131 -19.30 14.53 28.55
N LYS A 132 -19.81 13.30 28.36
CA LYS A 132 -21.18 12.93 28.75
C LYS A 132 -21.41 13.04 30.26
N ALA A 133 -20.41 12.72 31.08
CA ALA A 133 -20.49 12.90 32.54
C ALA A 133 -20.53 14.39 32.94
N ALA A 134 -19.69 15.24 32.33
CA ALA A 134 -19.71 16.68 32.57
C ALA A 134 -21.02 17.35 32.07
N GLU A 135 -21.58 16.88 30.97
CA GLU A 135 -22.89 17.33 30.47
C GLU A 135 -24.04 16.92 31.41
N ALA A 136 -23.99 15.70 31.97
CA ALA A 136 -24.96 15.23 32.95
C ALA A 136 -24.88 15.99 34.29
N GLU A 137 -23.69 16.40 34.72
CA GLU A 137 -23.48 17.18 35.95
C GLU A 137 -23.99 18.62 35.81
N ASN A 138 -23.86 19.22 34.62
CA ASN A 138 -24.45 20.53 34.31
C ASN A 138 -26.00 20.51 34.23
N HIS A 139 -26.59 19.34 33.98
CA HIS A 139 -28.05 19.14 33.97
C HIS A 139 -28.61 18.61 35.30
N ALA A 140 -27.79 18.45 36.34
CA ALA A 140 -28.26 18.01 37.64
C ALA A 140 -29.22 19.06 38.25
N PRO A 141 -30.47 18.70 38.60
CA PRO A 141 -31.40 19.66 39.20
C PRO A 141 -30.85 20.10 40.56
N VAL A 142 -30.65 21.41 40.71
CA VAL A 142 -30.25 22.06 41.96
C VAL A 142 -31.24 21.67 43.05
N ARG A 143 -30.87 20.69 43.89
CA ARG A 143 -31.64 20.34 45.08
C ARG A 143 -31.56 21.51 46.04
N ARG A 144 -32.57 22.39 45.98
CA ARG A 144 -32.80 23.45 46.96
C ARG A 144 -32.97 22.80 48.34
N ARG A 145 -31.93 22.84 49.16
CA ARG A 145 -32.04 22.64 50.61
C ARG A 145 -32.86 23.80 51.16
N ARG A 146 -34.10 23.53 51.58
CA ARG A 146 -34.89 24.45 52.41
C ARG A 146 -34.34 24.35 53.84
N VAL A 147 -33.88 25.50 54.35
CA VAL A 147 -33.81 25.81 55.78
C VAL A 147 -35.16 26.39 56.18
#